data_AF-A0AA38L9G3-F1
#
_entry.id   AF-A0AA38L9G3-F1
#
_cell.length_a   1.000
_cell.length_b   1.000
_cell.length_c   1.000
_cell.angle_alpha   90.00
_cell.angle_beta   90.00
_cell.angle_gamma   90.00
#
_symmetry.space_group_name_H-M   'P 1'
#
loop_
_entity.id
_entity.type
_entity.pdbx_description
1 polymer ?
#
loop_
_entity_poly.entity_id
_entity_poly.type
_entity_poly.pdbx_seq_one_letter_code
_entity_poly.pdbx_strand_id
1 'polypeptide(L)'
;PRRIVVTPYAKKLAKQHKIDLANVAGTGPNGRITASDIENAAGITPVPAPSVTVVAKTEPVRAAAKPMAAQSTVVLPGTTVPFTTMQAAVSRNMVESLAVPTFRVGYSITTDALDALYKK
;
A
#
# COMPACT_ATOMS: atom_id res chain seq x y z
N PRO A 1 -4.39 -20.11 -23.06
CA PRO A 1 -3.29 -19.25 -22.56
C PRO A 1 -3.53 -18.92 -21.08
N ARG A 2 -2.65 -19.36 -20.17
CA ARG A 2 -2.80 -19.12 -18.73
C ARG A 2 -2.54 -17.63 -18.44
N ARG A 3 -3.56 -16.88 -18.00
CA ARG A 3 -3.42 -15.44 -17.71
C ARG A 3 -2.66 -15.28 -16.40
N ILE A 4 -1.40 -14.86 -16.48
CA ILE A 4 -0.57 -14.57 -15.32
C ILE A 4 -1.03 -13.23 -14.73
N VAL A 5 -1.46 -13.24 -13.46
CA VAL A 5 -1.95 -12.05 -12.76
C VAL A 5 -0.76 -11.41 -12.05
N VAL A 6 -0.35 -10.22 -12.49
CA VAL A 6 0.86 -9.53 -12.00
C VAL A 6 0.50 -8.09 -11.64
N THR A 7 1.08 -7.55 -10.57
CA THR A 7 0.94 -6.11 -10.28
C THR A 7 1.64 -5.26 -11.36
N PRO A 8 1.13 -4.06 -11.71
CA PRO A 8 1.74 -3.24 -12.77
C PRO A 8 3.19 -2.83 -12.46
N TYR A 9 3.51 -2.65 -11.17
CA TYR A 9 4.87 -2.38 -10.70
C TYR A 9 5.78 -3.60 -10.89
N ALA A 10 5.34 -4.79 -10.48
CA ALA A 10 6.04 -6.05 -10.71
C ALA A 10 6.32 -6.31 -12.21
N LYS A 11 5.35 -6.04 -13.10
CA LYS A 11 5.53 -6.16 -14.55
C LYS A 11 6.65 -5.26 -15.11
N LYS A 12 6.86 -4.07 -14.52
CA LYS A 12 7.97 -3.18 -14.89
C LYS A 12 9.31 -3.75 -14.42
N LEU A 13 9.39 -4.21 -13.18
CA LEU A 13 10.58 -4.86 -12.60
C LEU A 13 11.01 -6.12 -13.38
N ALA A 14 10.08 -7.03 -13.71
CA ALA A 14 10.42 -8.24 -14.48
C ALA A 14 11.06 -7.91 -15.83
N LYS A 15 10.59 -6.86 -16.52
CA LYS A 15 11.17 -6.41 -17.79
C LYS A 15 12.58 -5.86 -17.62
N GLN A 16 12.83 -5.13 -16.54
CA GLN A 16 14.15 -4.54 -16.24
C GLN A 16 15.18 -5.60 -15.89
N HIS A 17 14.79 -6.58 -15.07
CA HIS A 17 15.66 -7.67 -14.61
C HIS A 17 15.65 -8.89 -15.55
N LYS A 18 14.95 -8.83 -16.69
CA LYS A 18 14.80 -9.91 -17.68
C LYS A 18 14.33 -11.24 -17.07
N ILE A 19 13.38 -11.17 -16.16
CA ILE A 19 12.82 -12.34 -15.45
C ILE A 19 11.57 -12.82 -16.18
N ASP A 20 11.51 -14.13 -16.42
CA ASP A 20 10.34 -14.77 -17.02
C ASP A 20 9.23 -14.95 -15.97
N LEU A 21 8.13 -14.24 -16.17
CA LEU A 21 6.94 -14.24 -15.32
C LEU A 21 6.27 -15.62 -15.25
N ALA A 22 6.55 -16.53 -16.20
CA ALA A 22 6.02 -17.88 -16.19
C ALA A 22 6.65 -18.79 -15.11
N ASN A 23 7.88 -18.49 -14.69
CA ASN A 23 8.64 -19.29 -13.73
C ASN A 23 8.59 -18.73 -12.30
N VAL A 24 7.96 -17.56 -12.10
CA VAL A 24 7.85 -16.91 -10.78
C VAL A 24 6.53 -17.30 -10.11
N ALA A 25 6.61 -17.98 -8.97
CA ALA A 25 5.47 -18.23 -8.12
C ALA A 25 5.03 -16.92 -7.44
N GLY A 26 3.77 -16.53 -7.64
CA GLY A 26 3.21 -15.33 -7.02
C GLY A 26 2.67 -15.62 -5.63
N THR A 27 3.17 -14.91 -4.62
CA THR A 27 2.76 -15.05 -3.19
C THR A 27 1.60 -14.11 -2.84
N GLY A 28 1.16 -13.26 -3.77
CA GLY A 28 0.09 -12.31 -3.56
C GLY A 28 -1.33 -12.91 -3.58
N PRO A 29 -2.34 -12.19 -3.07
CA PRO A 29 -3.73 -12.66 -3.05
C PRO A 29 -4.23 -13.01 -4.45
N ASN A 30 -4.86 -14.19 -4.55
CA ASN A 30 -5.27 -14.86 -5.81
C ASN A 30 -4.10 -15.31 -6.72
N GLY A 31 -2.94 -15.66 -6.16
CA GLY A 31 -1.78 -16.13 -6.93
C GLY A 31 -1.11 -15.01 -7.74
N ARG A 32 -1.22 -13.77 -7.27
CA ARG A 32 -0.70 -12.58 -7.93
C ARG A 32 0.80 -12.46 -7.71
N ILE A 33 1.56 -12.21 -8.77
CA ILE A 33 3.00 -11.94 -8.67
C ILE A 33 3.21 -10.50 -8.17
N THR A 34 3.88 -10.39 -7.03
CA THR A 34 4.25 -9.13 -6.38
C THR A 34 5.67 -8.70 -6.76
N ALA A 35 6.06 -7.47 -6.43
CA ALA A 35 7.41 -6.98 -6.71
C ALA A 35 8.48 -7.78 -5.94
N SER A 36 8.19 -8.12 -4.68
CA SER A 36 9.08 -8.94 -3.85
C SER A 36 9.32 -10.33 -4.44
N ASP A 37 8.32 -10.93 -5.10
CA ASP A 37 8.51 -12.23 -5.77
C ASP A 37 9.48 -12.13 -6.97
N ILE A 38 9.50 -11.00 -7.67
CA ILE A 38 10.41 -10.73 -8.79
C ILE A 38 11.80 -10.37 -8.29
N GLU A 39 11.91 -9.62 -7.19
CA GLU A 39 13.20 -9.31 -6.54
C GLU A 39 13.87 -10.59 -6.03
N ASN A 40 13.09 -11.51 -5.44
CA ASN A 40 13.56 -12.83 -5.03
C ASN A 40 13.98 -13.69 -6.24
N ALA A 41 13.24 -13.63 -7.35
CA ALA A 41 13.59 -14.33 -8.60
C ALA A 41 14.79 -13.71 -9.34
N ALA A 42 15.11 -12.43 -9.09
CA ALA A 42 16.26 -11.72 -9.67
C ALA A 42 17.61 -12.16 -9.10
N GLY A 43 17.63 -13.07 -8.12
CA GLY A 43 18.86 -13.50 -7.47
C GLY A 43 19.42 -12.50 -6.46
N ILE A 44 18.62 -11.51 -6.03
CA ILE A 44 18.89 -10.81 -4.78
C ILE A 44 18.36 -11.72 -3.67
N THR A 45 19.11 -12.77 -3.38
CA THR A 45 18.97 -13.51 -2.13
C THR A 45 19.55 -12.63 -1.02
N PRO A 46 18.77 -12.11 -0.05
CA PRO A 46 19.33 -12.01 1.28
C PRO A 46 19.70 -13.43 1.68
N VAL A 47 20.94 -13.61 2.10
CA VAL A 47 21.44 -14.83 2.72
C VAL A 47 20.40 -15.39 3.71
N PRO A 48 20.02 -16.67 3.62
CA PRO A 48 19.22 -17.30 4.65
C PRO A 48 20.09 -17.45 5.90
N ALA A 49 19.75 -16.75 6.98
CA ALA A 49 20.17 -17.15 8.33
C ALA A 49 19.12 -18.15 8.87
N PRO A 50 19.54 -19.19 9.60
CA PRO A 50 18.97 -20.53 9.51
C PRO A 50 17.62 -20.70 10.21
N SER A 51 16.85 -21.65 9.68
CA SER A 51 15.71 -22.28 10.34
C SER A 51 16.08 -22.77 11.74
N VAL A 52 15.29 -22.37 12.74
CA VAL A 52 15.16 -23.14 13.98
C VAL A 52 13.74 -23.66 14.05
N THR A 53 13.62 -24.97 13.86
CA THR A 53 12.47 -25.78 14.20
C THR A 53 12.25 -25.70 15.71
N VAL A 54 11.10 -25.19 16.18
CA VAL A 54 10.59 -25.55 17.50
C VAL A 54 9.08 -25.77 17.39
N VAL A 55 8.72 -27.06 17.48
CA VAL A 55 7.38 -27.55 17.76
C VAL A 55 6.98 -27.10 19.17
N ALA A 56 5.75 -26.60 19.28
CA ALA A 56 4.87 -26.51 20.45
C ALA A 56 5.51 -26.50 21.86
N LYS A 57 5.21 -25.45 22.63
CA LYS A 57 4.46 -25.47 23.91
C LYS A 57 4.89 -24.31 24.83
N THR A 58 3.88 -23.75 25.52
CA THR A 58 3.93 -22.94 26.76
C THR A 58 4.44 -21.49 26.69
N GLU A 59 3.50 -20.56 26.83
CA GLU A 59 3.61 -19.42 27.78
C GLU A 59 4.18 -19.86 29.14
N PRO A 60 4.68 -18.95 30.00
CA PRO A 60 5.06 -17.55 29.82
C PRO A 60 6.49 -17.28 30.37
N VAL A 61 7.13 -16.14 30.08
CA VAL A 61 7.83 -15.30 31.08
C VAL A 61 8.14 -13.93 30.45
N ARG A 62 7.71 -12.94 31.20
CA ARG A 62 7.88 -11.50 31.09
C ARG A 62 9.34 -11.06 31.20
N ALA A 63 9.74 -10.09 30.37
CA ALA A 63 10.38 -8.81 30.74
C ALA A 63 11.43 -8.33 29.72
N ALA A 64 11.14 -7.22 29.04
CA ALA A 64 11.89 -5.95 29.13
C ALA A 64 11.67 -5.11 27.86
N ALA A 65 10.61 -4.31 27.91
CA ALA A 65 10.29 -3.29 26.93
C ALA A 65 11.30 -2.12 26.98
N LYS A 66 11.72 -1.63 25.82
CA LYS A 66 12.22 -0.25 25.70
C LYS A 66 10.99 0.69 25.71
N PRO A 67 11.02 1.80 26.47
CA PRO A 67 9.86 2.69 26.57
C PRO A 67 9.72 3.50 25.28
N MET A 68 8.74 3.14 24.45
CA MET A 68 8.25 4.04 23.42
C MET A 68 7.45 5.12 24.13
N ALA A 69 7.92 6.36 24.01
CA ALA A 69 7.33 7.53 24.62
C ALA A 69 5.81 7.53 24.39
N ALA A 70 5.07 7.47 25.50
CA ALA A 70 3.64 7.67 25.53
C ALA A 70 3.34 9.07 24.99
N GLN A 71 2.87 9.13 23.74
CA GLN A 71 2.20 10.32 23.27
C GLN A 71 0.97 10.48 24.17
N SER A 72 0.96 11.57 24.94
CA SER A 72 -0.11 11.91 25.84
C SER A 72 -1.40 12.00 25.05
N THR A 73 -2.25 10.99 25.15
CA THR A 73 -3.62 11.07 24.66
C THR A 73 -4.32 12.10 25.52
N VAL A 74 -4.46 13.31 25.00
CA VAL A 74 -5.53 14.22 25.45
C VAL A 74 -6.82 13.41 25.27
N VAL A 75 -7.40 12.97 26.39
CA VAL A 75 -8.62 12.16 26.38
C VAL A 75 -9.76 13.12 26.04
N LEU A 76 -9.94 13.35 24.73
CA LEU A 76 -11.13 14.01 24.22
C LEU A 76 -12.31 13.04 24.43
N PRO A 77 -13.43 13.47 25.02
CA PRO A 77 -14.59 12.61 25.16
C PRO A 77 -15.11 12.24 23.76
N GLY A 78 -14.93 10.98 23.36
CA GLY A 78 -15.36 10.49 22.06
C GLY A 78 -14.85 9.08 21.78
N THR A 79 -15.61 8.31 21.01
CA THR A 79 -15.17 7.00 20.52
C THR A 79 -14.22 7.20 19.34
N THR A 80 -12.97 6.76 19.49
CA THR A 80 -12.00 6.81 18.39
C THR A 80 -12.14 5.55 17.54
N VAL A 81 -12.45 5.71 16.26
CA VAL A 81 -12.50 4.60 15.28
C VAL A 81 -11.19 4.58 14.50
N PRO A 82 -10.47 3.44 14.43
CA PRO A 82 -9.25 3.34 13.65
C PRO A 82 -9.55 3.44 12.15
N PHE A 83 -8.70 4.15 11.40
CA PHE A 83 -8.83 4.23 9.95
C PHE A 83 -8.62 2.86 9.28
N THR A 84 -9.39 2.61 8.22
CA THR A 84 -9.12 1.49 7.31
C THR A 84 -7.84 1.75 6.50
N THR A 85 -7.29 0.71 5.87
CA THR A 85 -6.07 0.83 5.05
C THR A 85 -6.22 1.84 3.90
N MET A 86 -7.39 1.88 3.26
CA MET A 86 -7.70 2.86 2.21
C MET A 86 -7.81 4.28 2.77
N GLN A 87 -8.49 4.48 3.91
CA GLN A 87 -8.62 5.79 4.54
C GLN A 87 -7.25 6.34 5.00
N ALA A 88 -6.41 5.47 5.56
CA ALA A 88 -5.04 5.82 5.94
C ALA A 88 -4.16 6.18 4.73
N ALA A 89 -4.35 5.53 3.58
CA ALA A 89 -3.64 5.88 2.34
C ALA A 89 -4.11 7.24 1.79
N VAL A 90 -5.41 7.50 1.78
CA VAL A 90 -5.97 8.80 1.32
C VAL A 90 -5.52 9.94 2.23
N SER A 91 -5.54 9.76 3.55
CA SER A 91 -5.13 10.81 4.49
C SER A 91 -3.66 11.17 4.35
N ARG A 92 -2.78 10.18 4.12
CA ARG A 92 -1.35 10.42 3.83
C ARG A 92 -1.17 11.27 2.57
N ASN A 93 -1.87 10.95 1.48
CA ASN A 93 -1.79 11.72 0.23
C ASN A 93 -2.40 13.12 0.37
N MET A 94 -3.47 13.27 1.15
CA MET A 94 -4.05 14.59 1.44
C MET A 94 -3.08 15.47 2.22
N VAL A 95 -2.39 14.93 3.22
CA VAL A 95 -1.39 15.67 4.00
C VAL A 95 -0.21 16.08 3.12
N GLU A 96 0.28 15.19 2.26
CA GLU A 96 1.36 15.51 1.32
C GLU A 96 0.96 16.62 0.32
N SER A 97 -0.31 16.64 -0.10
CA SER A 97 -0.84 17.68 -1.01
C SER A 97 -0.85 19.08 -0.38
N LEU A 98 -0.87 19.18 0.96
CA LEU A 98 -0.81 20.48 1.65
C LEU A 98 0.56 21.15 1.53
N ALA A 99 1.62 20.41 1.21
CA ALA A 99 2.96 20.98 1.01
C ALA A 99 3.06 21.80 -0.28
N VAL A 100 2.15 21.58 -1.24
CA VAL A 100 2.13 22.32 -2.50
C VAL A 100 1.36 23.64 -2.30
N PRO A 101 1.93 24.81 -2.64
CA PRO A 101 1.21 26.08 -2.58
C PRO A 101 -0.03 26.05 -3.49
N THR A 102 -1.22 26.19 -2.90
CA THR A 102 -2.48 26.21 -3.64
C THR A 102 -3.06 27.61 -3.72
N PHE A 103 -3.38 28.05 -4.94
CA PHE A 103 -4.10 29.29 -5.20
C PHE A 103 -5.47 28.95 -5.76
N ARG A 104 -6.53 29.52 -5.19
CA ARG A 104 -7.91 29.29 -5.63
C ARG A 104 -8.36 30.43 -6.52
N VAL A 105 -8.78 30.12 -7.75
CA VAL A 105 -9.36 31.09 -8.68
C VAL A 105 -10.75 30.60 -9.05
N GLY A 106 -11.73 31.50 -9.01
CA GLY A 106 -13.10 31.24 -9.43
C GLY A 106 -13.48 32.17 -10.58
N TYR A 107 -14.18 31.63 -11.56
CA TYR A 107 -14.81 32.39 -12.64
C TYR A 107 -16.26 31.92 -12.79
N SER A 108 -17.16 32.84 -13.14
CA SER A 108 -18.52 32.50 -13.55
C SER A 108 -18.50 32.00 -14.99
N ILE A 109 -19.06 30.82 -15.23
CA ILE A 109 -19.29 30.28 -16.56
C ILE A 109 -20.79 30.36 -16.84
N THR A 110 -21.19 31.07 -17.89
CA THR A 110 -22.57 31.05 -18.39
C THR A 110 -22.76 29.83 -19.30
N THR A 111 -23.85 29.10 -19.10
CA THR A 111 -24.13 27.83 -19.80
C THR A 111 -25.22 27.96 -20.86
N ASP A 112 -25.45 29.17 -21.38
CA ASP A 112 -26.59 29.46 -22.28
C ASP A 112 -26.62 28.56 -23.53
N ALA A 113 -25.46 28.27 -24.11
CA ALA A 113 -25.35 27.38 -25.27
C ALA A 113 -25.60 25.90 -24.95
N LEU A 114 -25.31 25.47 -23.71
CA LEU A 114 -25.56 24.11 -23.24
C LEU A 114 -27.05 23.93 -22.90
N ASP A 115 -27.65 24.93 -22.26
CA ASP A 115 -29.08 24.93 -21.93
C ASP A 115 -29.97 24.98 -23.18
N ALA A 116 -29.49 25.59 -24.27
CA ALA A 116 -30.17 25.59 -25.56
C ALA A 116 -30.26 24.18 -26.20
N LEU A 117 -29.33 23.26 -25.92
CA LEU A 117 -29.35 21.90 -26.46
C LEU A 117 -30.40 20.99 -25.81
N TYR A 118 -30.80 21.30 -24.56
CA TYR A 118 -31.74 20.50 -23.77
C TYR A 118 -33.20 20.94 -23.91
N LYS A 119 -33.49 22.09 -24.56
CA LYS A 119 -34.85 22.63 -24.75
C LYS A 119 -35.57 22.12 -26.01
N LYS A 120 -35.24 20.92 -26.50
CA LYS A 120 -35.96 20.25 -27.60
C LYS A 120 -36.89 19.18 -27.09
#